data_AF-A0A9D9U5M8-F1
#
_entry.id   AF-A0A9D9U5M8-F1
#
_cell.length_a   1.000
_cell.length_b   1.000
_cell.length_c   1.000
_cell.angle_alpha   90.00
_cell.angle_beta   90.00
_cell.angle_gamma   90.00
#
_symmetry.space_group_name_H-M   'P 1'
#
loop_
_entity.id
_entity.type
_entity.pdbx_description
1 polymer ?
#
loop_
_entity_poly.entity_id
_entity_poly.type
_entity_poly.pdbx_seq_one_letter_code
_entity_poly.pdbx_strand_id
1 'polypeptide(L)'
;MQSVDSTNNYARQLIHAGMAQTGMAIFTDEQLAGKGQRGKVWASEKDVNIALSIVISPKPLKVTQQFQLSACVAVALHQFFFQYAGDDTKIKWPNDLYWQDRKAGGILIENMIGSGGNWEWAICGMGININQTSFSPHLPNPVSLKQITGNDF
;
A
#
# COMPACT_ATOMS: atom_id res chain seq x y z
N MET A 1 -15.06 2.36 2.26
CA MET A 1 -15.49 3.57 3.00
C MET A 1 -15.37 4.74 2.05
N GLN A 2 -16.19 5.79 2.18
CA GLN A 2 -16.11 6.90 1.22
C GLN A 2 -14.86 7.76 1.41
N SER A 3 -14.48 8.06 2.66
CA SER A 3 -13.31 8.87 2.97
C SER A 3 -12.79 8.55 4.37
N VAL A 4 -11.48 8.64 4.57
CA VAL A 4 -10.80 8.44 5.85
C VAL A 4 -9.50 9.24 5.85
N ASP A 5 -8.92 9.53 7.02
CA ASP A 5 -7.60 10.16 7.09
C ASP A 5 -6.52 9.26 6.46
N SER A 6 -6.43 8.01 6.92
CA SER A 6 -5.56 6.98 6.37
C SER A 6 -6.13 5.61 6.72
N THR A 7 -6.19 4.72 5.73
CA THR A 7 -6.58 3.31 5.91
C THR A 7 -5.70 2.61 6.96
N ASN A 8 -4.40 2.95 7.01
CA ASN A 8 -3.49 2.45 8.04
C ASN A 8 -3.84 2.94 9.45
N ASN A 9 -4.23 4.21 9.59
CA ASN A 9 -4.64 4.77 10.89
C ASN A 9 -5.92 4.10 11.38
N TYR A 10 -6.90 3.93 10.49
CA TYR A 10 -8.14 3.26 10.80
C TYR A 10 -7.91 1.79 11.20
N ALA A 11 -7.06 1.07 10.45
CA ALA A 11 -6.64 -0.28 10.80
C ALA A 11 -6.02 -0.37 12.20
N ARG A 12 -5.15 0.60 12.56
CA ARG A 12 -4.56 0.69 13.90
C ARG A 12 -5.62 0.92 14.98
N GLN A 13 -6.61 1.78 14.72
CA GLN A 13 -7.72 2.02 15.66
C GLN A 13 -8.52 0.74 15.91
N LEU A 14 -8.82 -0.03 14.85
CA LEU A 14 -9.51 -1.32 14.97
C LEU A 14 -8.70 -2.34 15.79
N ILE A 15 -7.37 -2.36 15.61
CA ILE A 15 -6.48 -3.22 16.42
C ILE A 15 -6.56 -2.82 17.90
N HIS A 16 -6.43 -1.53 18.21
CA HIS A 16 -6.50 -1.05 19.60
C HIS A 16 -7.88 -1.26 20.23
N ALA A 17 -8.95 -1.19 19.44
CA ALA A 17 -10.31 -1.49 19.88
C ALA A 17 -10.59 -3.00 20.06
N GLY A 18 -9.63 -3.88 19.74
CA GLY A 18 -9.82 -5.33 19.78
C GLY A 18 -10.77 -5.87 18.71
N MET A 19 -11.04 -5.08 17.67
CA MET A 19 -11.99 -5.41 16.59
C MET A 19 -11.30 -5.99 15.35
N ALA A 20 -9.98 -5.81 15.21
CA ALA A 20 -9.25 -6.29 14.05
C ALA A 20 -9.10 -7.81 14.03
N GLN A 21 -9.13 -8.38 12.83
CA GLN A 21 -8.85 -9.79 12.58
C GLN A 21 -7.76 -9.90 11.50
N THR A 22 -6.94 -10.96 11.56
CA THR A 22 -5.95 -11.21 10.50
C THR A 22 -6.67 -11.42 9.16
N GLY A 23 -6.16 -10.80 8.10
CA GLY A 23 -6.80 -10.77 6.78
C GLY A 23 -7.85 -9.67 6.60
N MET A 24 -8.20 -8.92 7.66
CA MET A 24 -9.14 -7.81 7.53
C MET A 24 -8.60 -6.73 6.60
N ALA A 25 -9.40 -6.38 5.59
CA ALA A 25 -9.09 -5.38 4.58
C ALA A 25 -9.87 -4.08 4.84
N ILE A 26 -9.15 -2.95 4.79
CA ILE A 26 -9.68 -1.60 4.94
C ILE A 26 -9.46 -0.88 3.62
N PHE A 27 -10.55 -0.56 2.92
CA PHE A 27 -10.52 0.15 1.65
C PHE A 27 -11.27 1.49 1.74
N THR A 28 -10.76 2.49 1.05
CA THR A 28 -11.39 3.81 0.96
C THR A 28 -11.29 4.38 -0.46
N ASP A 29 -12.29 5.15 -0.84
CA ASP A 29 -12.29 5.84 -2.14
C ASP A 29 -11.43 7.12 -2.10
N GLU A 30 -11.21 7.66 -0.90
CA GLU A 30 -10.41 8.86 -0.66
C GLU A 30 -9.63 8.75 0.66
N GLN A 31 -8.36 9.18 0.63
CA GLN A 31 -7.57 9.44 1.83
C GLN A 31 -7.25 10.93 1.96
N LEU A 32 -7.66 11.53 3.07
CA LEU A 32 -7.42 12.96 3.34
C LEU A 32 -6.00 13.24 3.84
N ALA A 33 -5.35 12.25 4.46
CA ALA A 33 -4.02 12.36 5.05
C ALA A 33 -3.21 11.07 4.82
N GLY A 34 -3.17 10.61 3.57
CA GLY A 34 -2.47 9.40 3.19
C GLY A 34 -0.98 9.41 3.57
N LYS A 35 -0.49 8.27 4.07
CA LYS A 35 0.88 8.14 4.58
C LYS A 35 1.77 7.37 3.63
N GLY A 36 3.00 7.86 3.47
CA GLY A 36 4.11 7.15 2.86
C GLY A 36 5.25 6.93 3.85
N GLN A 37 6.31 6.24 3.40
CA GLN A 37 7.49 6.02 4.24
C GLN A 37 8.21 7.32 4.58
N ARG A 38 8.90 7.33 5.74
CA ARG A 38 9.77 8.43 6.19
C ARG A 38 9.04 9.80 6.23
N GLY A 39 7.78 9.79 6.64
CA GLY A 39 6.96 11.00 6.78
C GLY A 39 6.48 11.61 5.46
N LYS A 40 6.68 10.93 4.33
CA LYS A 40 6.10 11.36 3.05
C LYS A 40 4.57 11.25 3.08
N VAL A 41 3.91 12.10 2.32
CA VAL A 41 2.45 12.04 2.11
C VAL A 41 2.17 11.20 0.87
N TRP A 42 1.18 10.31 0.96
CA TRP A 42 0.57 9.66 -0.19
C TRP A 42 -0.63 10.48 -0.63
N ALA A 43 -0.47 11.21 -1.73
CA ALA A 43 -1.52 12.03 -2.32
C ALA A 43 -2.22 11.26 -3.44
N SER A 44 -3.55 11.24 -3.40
CA SER A 44 -4.40 10.62 -4.40
C SER A 44 -5.66 11.45 -4.59
N GLU A 45 -6.11 11.59 -5.83
CA GLU A 45 -7.45 12.07 -6.11
C GLU A 45 -8.48 11.02 -5.69
N LYS A 46 -9.70 11.48 -5.37
CA LYS A 46 -10.82 10.62 -4.99
C LYS A 46 -11.25 9.72 -6.15
N ASP A 47 -11.65 8.49 -5.83
CA ASP A 47 -12.25 7.49 -6.74
C ASP A 47 -11.33 6.99 -7.88
N VAL A 48 -10.07 7.45 -7.97
CA VAL A 48 -9.19 7.10 -9.10
C VAL A 48 -8.03 6.17 -8.74
N ASN A 49 -7.79 5.88 -7.46
CA ASN A 49 -6.65 5.08 -7.01
C ASN A 49 -7.07 4.07 -5.95
N ILE A 50 -6.29 2.99 -5.83
CA ILE A 50 -6.47 2.02 -4.75
C ILE A 50 -5.74 2.54 -3.51
N ALA A 51 -6.49 2.72 -2.42
CA ALA A 51 -5.97 2.89 -1.07
C ALA A 51 -6.51 1.77 -0.18
N LEU A 52 -5.63 0.83 0.17
CA LEU A 52 -5.97 -0.41 0.86
C LEU A 52 -5.00 -0.68 2.00
N SER A 53 -5.50 -1.07 3.17
CA SER A 53 -4.68 -1.67 4.23
C SER A 53 -5.19 -3.05 4.56
N ILE A 54 -4.28 -4.01 4.74
CA ILE A 54 -4.62 -5.35 5.27
C ILE A 54 -3.95 -5.52 6.62
N VAL A 55 -4.73 -5.92 7.63
CA VAL A 55 -4.23 -6.26 8.96
C VAL A 55 -3.82 -7.73 8.97
N ILE A 56 -2.60 -8.02 9.41
CA ILE A 56 -2.06 -9.38 9.45
C ILE A 56 -1.47 -9.62 10.83
N SER A 57 -1.74 -10.79 11.42
CA SER A 57 -0.91 -11.30 12.52
C SER A 57 0.16 -12.21 11.91
N PRO A 58 1.42 -11.76 11.79
CA PRO A 58 2.42 -12.37 10.91
C PRO A 58 3.09 -13.60 11.53
N LYS A 59 2.35 -14.43 12.29
CA LYS A 59 2.87 -15.65 12.89
C LYS A 59 3.07 -16.71 11.79
N PRO A 60 4.20 -17.44 11.76
CA PRO A 60 5.22 -17.56 12.80
C PRO A 60 6.45 -16.63 12.65
N LEU A 61 6.40 -15.58 11.82
CA LEU A 61 7.54 -14.70 11.57
C LEU A 61 7.94 -13.89 12.82
N LYS A 62 9.26 -13.74 13.00
CA LYS A 62 9.85 -12.79 13.96
C LYS A 62 9.97 -11.40 13.34
N VAL A 63 10.07 -10.36 14.14
CA VAL A 63 10.26 -8.97 13.67
C VAL A 63 11.51 -8.83 12.78
N THR A 64 12.57 -9.58 13.09
CA THR A 64 13.79 -9.65 12.25
C THR A 64 13.53 -10.18 10.85
N GLN A 65 12.39 -10.82 10.62
CA GLN A 65 11.91 -11.35 9.36
C GLN A 65 10.87 -10.42 8.68
N GLN A 66 10.83 -9.13 9.05
CA GLN A 66 9.89 -8.18 8.46
C GLN A 66 10.05 -8.00 6.95
N PHE A 67 11.26 -8.23 6.42
CA PHE A 67 11.51 -8.17 4.99
C PHE A 67 10.73 -9.26 4.24
N GLN A 68 10.59 -10.47 4.79
CA GLN A 68 9.79 -11.53 4.16
C GLN A 68 8.34 -11.06 3.93
N LEU A 69 7.72 -10.40 4.91
CA LEU A 69 6.37 -9.87 4.75
C LEU A 69 6.32 -8.77 3.68
N SER A 70 7.27 -7.83 3.71
CA SER A 70 7.36 -6.79 2.67
C SER A 70 7.51 -7.38 1.27
N ALA A 71 8.31 -8.43 1.14
CA ALA A 71 8.53 -9.13 -0.12
C ALA A 71 7.27 -9.83 -0.62
N CYS A 72 6.55 -10.52 0.26
CA CYS A 72 5.27 -11.15 -0.09
C CYS A 72 4.27 -10.11 -0.60
N VAL A 73 4.12 -8.97 0.08
CA VAL A 73 3.20 -7.90 -0.36
C VAL A 73 3.66 -7.29 -1.69
N ALA A 74 4.97 -7.06 -1.87
CA ALA A 74 5.52 -6.52 -3.11
C ALA A 74 5.31 -7.46 -4.31
N VAL A 75 5.52 -8.76 -4.12
CA VAL A 75 5.27 -9.77 -5.15
C VAL A 75 3.79 -9.86 -5.49
N ALA A 76 2.91 -9.83 -4.49
CA ALA A 76 1.45 -9.84 -4.73
C ALA A 76 0.99 -8.61 -5.52
N LEU A 77 1.48 -7.42 -5.18
CA LEU A 77 1.18 -6.20 -5.94
C LEU A 77 1.75 -6.23 -7.36
N HIS A 78 2.96 -6.75 -7.53
CA HIS A 78 3.56 -6.96 -8.84
C HIS A 78 2.69 -7.87 -9.70
N GLN A 79 2.30 -9.03 -9.19
CA GLN A 79 1.45 -9.99 -9.91
C GLN A 79 0.11 -9.37 -10.29
N PHE A 80 -0.55 -8.64 -9.38
CA PHE A 80 -1.78 -7.92 -9.67
C PHE A 80 -1.59 -6.91 -10.81
N PHE A 81 -0.59 -6.03 -10.70
CA PHE A 81 -0.41 -4.93 -11.66
C PHE A 81 0.11 -5.42 -13.02
N PHE A 82 0.96 -6.45 -13.01
CA PHE A 82 1.49 -7.11 -14.20
C PHE A 82 0.40 -7.60 -15.15
N GLN A 83 -0.73 -8.10 -14.61
CA GLN A 83 -1.87 -8.55 -15.43
C GLN A 83 -2.45 -7.46 -16.34
N TYR A 84 -2.23 -6.19 -16.01
CA TYR A 84 -2.76 -5.05 -16.76
C TYR A 84 -1.65 -4.25 -17.47
N ALA A 85 -0.49 -4.06 -16.83
CA ALA A 85 0.58 -3.21 -17.33
C ALA A 85 1.70 -3.97 -18.09
N GLY A 86 1.70 -5.30 -18.02
CA GLY A 86 2.62 -6.17 -18.76
C GLY A 86 4.05 -6.22 -18.21
N ASP A 87 4.98 -6.69 -19.06
CA ASP A 87 6.34 -7.10 -18.73
C ASP A 87 7.25 -6.00 -18.16
N ASP A 88 6.90 -4.73 -18.39
CA ASP A 88 7.65 -3.59 -17.86
C ASP A 88 7.37 -3.33 -16.37
N THR A 89 6.47 -4.09 -15.74
CA THR A 89 6.17 -4.00 -14.31
C THR A 89 7.31 -4.55 -13.47
N LYS A 90 7.83 -3.74 -12.54
CA LYS A 90 9.01 -4.04 -11.72
C LYS A 90 8.75 -3.75 -10.25
N ILE A 91 9.42 -4.53 -9.38
CA ILE A 91 9.51 -4.22 -7.95
C ILE A 91 10.80 -3.43 -7.74
N LYS A 92 10.67 -2.18 -7.28
CA LYS A 92 11.80 -1.46 -6.71
C LYS A 92 11.85 -1.76 -5.23
N TRP A 93 12.71 -2.70 -4.87
CA TRP A 93 12.82 -3.20 -3.51
C TRP A 93 13.09 -2.08 -2.49
N PRO A 94 12.51 -2.17 -1.28
CA PRO A 94 11.66 -3.28 -0.81
C PRO A 94 10.14 -3.08 -1.00
N ASN A 95 9.69 -1.91 -1.43
CA ASN A 95 8.33 -1.46 -1.14
C ASN A 95 7.66 -0.63 -2.23
N ASP A 96 8.27 -0.45 -3.40
CA ASP A 96 7.69 0.35 -4.47
C ASP A 96 7.38 -0.50 -5.70
N LEU A 97 6.21 -0.23 -6.29
CA LEU A 97 5.78 -0.80 -7.56
C LEU A 97 6.09 0.20 -8.67
N TYR A 98 6.75 -0.29 -9.72
CA TYR A 98 7.21 0.52 -10.85
C TYR A 98 6.72 -0.07 -12.17
N TRP A 99 6.57 0.78 -13.17
CA TRP A 99 6.49 0.41 -14.57
C TRP A 99 7.62 1.14 -15.31
N GLN A 100 8.52 0.38 -15.94
CA GLN A 100 9.81 0.88 -16.41
C GLN A 100 10.58 1.59 -15.28
N ASP A 101 10.84 2.89 -15.45
CA ASP A 101 11.51 3.75 -14.49
C ASP A 101 10.52 4.64 -13.70
N ARG A 102 9.20 4.47 -13.87
CA ARG A 102 8.16 5.31 -13.24
C ARG A 102 7.43 4.59 -12.11
N LYS A 103 7.12 5.30 -11.03
CA LYS A 103 6.47 4.77 -9.83
C LYS A 103 4.96 4.67 -10.01
N ALA A 104 4.44 3.44 -9.97
CA ALA A 104 3.01 3.13 -10.08
C ALA A 104 2.31 2.97 -8.72
N GLY A 105 3.06 2.66 -7.67
CA GLY A 105 2.49 2.40 -6.35
C GLY A 105 3.53 2.28 -5.26
N GLY A 106 3.06 2.16 -4.02
CA GLY A 106 3.90 2.01 -2.84
C GLY A 106 3.24 1.18 -1.75
N ILE A 107 4.09 0.53 -0.96
CA ILE A 107 3.75 -0.26 0.20
C ILE A 107 4.27 0.45 1.44
N LEU A 108 3.42 0.53 2.46
CA LEU A 108 3.75 1.02 3.80
C LEU A 108 3.31 -0.03 4.82
N ILE A 109 4.27 -0.78 5.35
CA ILE A 109 4.03 -1.72 6.44
C ILE A 109 4.36 -1.06 7.77
N GLU A 110 3.38 -1.01 8.67
CA GLU A 110 3.56 -0.54 10.04
C GLU A 110 3.44 -1.73 11.00
N ASN A 111 4.52 -1.98 11.76
CA ASN A 111 4.63 -3.11 12.66
C ASN A 111 4.26 -2.72 14.08
N MET A 112 3.47 -3.56 14.76
CA MET A 112 3.12 -3.42 16.17
C MET A 112 3.79 -4.55 16.96
N ILE A 113 4.70 -4.17 17.84
CA ILE A 113 5.52 -5.10 18.63
C ILE A 113 5.00 -5.10 20.07
N GLY A 114 4.66 -6.28 20.57
CA GLY A 114 4.20 -6.48 21.95
C GLY A 114 5.33 -6.30 22.96
N SER A 115 4.98 -6.19 24.24
CA SER A 115 5.95 -5.99 25.33
C SER A 115 7.00 -7.11 25.44
N GLY A 116 6.72 -8.30 24.91
CA GLY A 116 7.66 -9.43 24.86
C GLY A 116 8.57 -9.46 23.63
N GLY A 117 8.54 -8.42 22.77
CA GLY A 117 9.27 -8.40 21.50
C GLY A 117 8.62 -9.24 20.39
N ASN A 118 7.45 -9.81 20.64
CA ASN A 118 6.66 -10.56 19.68
C ASN A 118 6.04 -9.61 18.64
N TRP A 119 6.05 -10.03 17.37
CA TRP A 119 5.37 -9.31 16.31
C TRP A 119 3.86 -9.63 16.36
N GLU A 120 3.07 -8.71 16.90
CA GLU A 120 1.64 -8.95 17.13
C GLU A 120 0.83 -8.72 15.87
N TRP A 121 1.07 -7.56 15.25
CA TRP A 121 0.36 -7.12 14.07
C TRP A 121 1.29 -6.44 13.07
N ALA A 122 0.94 -6.56 11.80
CA ALA A 122 1.45 -5.77 10.71
C ALA A 122 0.25 -5.17 9.97
N ILE A 123 0.31 -3.86 9.72
CA ILE A 123 -0.67 -3.16 8.88
C ILE A 123 0.00 -2.94 7.52
N CYS A 124 -0.41 -3.70 6.52
CA CYS A 124 0.13 -3.62 5.17
C CYS A 124 -0.69 -2.64 4.34
N GLY A 125 -0.28 -1.37 4.34
CA GLY A 125 -0.84 -0.32 3.49
C GLY A 125 -0.30 -0.40 2.07
N MET A 126 -1.18 -0.24 1.09
CA MET A 126 -0.90 -0.30 -0.34
C MET A 126 -1.62 0.85 -1.03
N GLY A 127 -0.84 1.70 -1.71
CA GLY A 127 -1.34 2.76 -2.57
C GLY A 127 -0.96 2.47 -4.02
N ILE A 128 -1.93 2.40 -4.93
CA ILE A 128 -1.69 2.11 -6.36
C ILE A 128 -2.39 3.14 -7.23
N ASN A 129 -1.65 3.71 -8.17
CA ASN A 129 -2.16 4.68 -9.13
C ASN A 129 -2.91 3.96 -10.25
N ILE A 130 -4.23 4.11 -10.34
CA ILE A 130 -5.06 3.40 -11.33
C ILE A 130 -5.48 4.35 -12.46
N ASN A 131 -6.41 5.27 -12.21
CA ASN A 131 -7.00 6.17 -13.19
C ASN A 131 -6.49 7.61 -13.13
N GLN A 132 -5.59 7.93 -12.18
CA GLN A 132 -5.09 9.29 -12.03
C GLN A 132 -4.30 9.74 -13.27
N THR A 133 -4.68 10.86 -13.88
CA THR A 133 -4.05 11.39 -15.10
C THR A 133 -3.05 12.51 -14.84
N SER A 134 -3.16 13.15 -13.69
CA SER A 134 -2.36 14.31 -13.30
C SER A 134 -1.70 14.05 -11.96
N PHE A 135 -0.42 14.39 -11.84
CA PHE A 135 0.33 14.24 -10.60
C PHE A 135 1.02 15.54 -10.22
N SER A 136 1.30 15.73 -8.93
CA SER A 136 2.07 16.88 -8.47
C SER A 136 3.44 16.92 -9.16
N PRO A 137 3.89 18.10 -9.64
CA PRO A 137 5.21 18.25 -10.27
C PRO A 137 6.37 18.02 -9.29
N HIS A 138 6.10 17.94 -7.99
CA HIS A 138 7.11 17.62 -6.97
C HIS A 138 7.35 16.11 -6.81
N LEU A 139 6.53 15.26 -7.42
CA LEU A 139 6.76 13.82 -7.46
C LEU A 139 7.78 13.50 -8.56
N PRO A 140 8.77 12.63 -8.30
CA PRO A 140 9.90 12.45 -9.21
C PRO A 140 9.53 11.84 -10.56
N ASN A 141 8.68 10.81 -10.56
CA ASN A 141 8.34 10.04 -11.76
C ASN A 141 7.08 9.18 -11.57
N PRO A 142 5.93 9.74 -11.18
CA PRO A 142 4.70 8.96 -11.00
C PRO A 142 4.14 8.47 -12.34
N VAL A 143 3.44 7.34 -12.32
CA VAL A 143 2.62 6.84 -13.43
C VAL A 143 1.38 6.15 -12.89
N SER A 144 0.29 6.14 -13.66
CA SER A 144 -0.90 5.34 -13.40
C SER A 144 -1.14 4.26 -14.45
N LEU A 145 -1.99 3.28 -14.15
CA LEU A 145 -2.38 2.26 -15.10
C LEU A 145 -3.08 2.84 -16.34
N LYS A 146 -3.91 3.88 -16.17
CA LYS A 146 -4.54 4.62 -17.26
C LYS A 146 -3.51 5.30 -18.16
N GLN A 147 -2.47 5.92 -17.61
CA GLN A 147 -1.41 6.52 -18.41
C GLN A 147 -0.55 5.48 -19.17
N ILE A 148 -0.48 4.24 -18.66
CA ILE A 148 0.24 3.14 -19.32
C ILE A 148 -0.59 2.54 -20.46
N THR A 149 -1.88 2.29 -20.22
CA THR A 149 -2.72 1.47 -21.10
C THR A 149 -3.68 2.28 -21.98
N GLY A 150 -4.00 3.51 -21.59
CA GLY A 150 -5.04 4.34 -22.22
C GLY A 150 -6.47 3.99 -21.82
N ASN A 151 -6.69 2.99 -20.95
CA ASN A 151 -8.02 2.50 -20.56
C ASN A 151 -8.47 3.06 -19.20
N ASP A 152 -9.78 3.06 -18.98
CA ASP A 152 -10.43 3.29 -17.68
C ASP A 152 -10.67 1.96 -16.94
N PHE A 153 -10.50 1.97 -15.63
CA PHE A 153 -10.65 0.80 -14.74
C PHE A 153 -11.59 1.06 -13.57
#